data_AF-W7YD63-F1
#
_entry.id   AF-W7YD63-F1
#
_cell.length_a   1.000
_cell.length_b   1.000
_cell.length_c   1.000
_cell.angle_alpha   90.00
_cell.angle_beta   90.00
_cell.angle_gamma   90.00
#
_symmetry.space_group_name_H-M   'P 1'
#
loop_
_entity.id
_entity.type
_entity.pdbx_description
1 polymer ?
#
loop_
_entity_poly.entity_id
_entity_poly.type
_entity_poly.pdbx_seq_one_letter_code
_entity_poly.pdbx_strand_id
1 'polypeptide(L)'
;MNNSLISVRYAKALFLLSKEKGQVENVYKDMTMLWDYCNNTEEFNELLKSPVITPSKKKKALKNIFDKYVSDLTMNFLNIMVDNRRELMLLL
;
A
#
# COMPACT_ATOMS: atom_id res chain seq x y z
N MET A 1 16.41 -8.32 10.87
CA MET A 1 15.69 -7.03 10.75
C MET A 1 14.25 -7.25 11.21
N ASN A 2 13.78 -6.57 12.26
CA ASN A 2 12.40 -6.66 12.76
C ASN A 2 11.44 -5.85 11.85
N ASN A 3 11.29 -6.28 10.59
CA ASN A 3 10.42 -5.61 9.62
C ASN A 3 8.95 -5.65 10.06
N SER A 4 8.55 -6.64 10.88
CA SER A 4 7.17 -6.79 11.36
C SER A 4 6.70 -5.65 12.26
N LEU A 5 7.58 -5.00 13.02
CA LEU A 5 7.16 -3.94 13.95
C LEU A 5 6.69 -2.69 13.21
N ILE A 6 7.28 -2.38 12.05
CA ILE A 6 6.91 -1.17 11.30
C ILE A 6 5.65 -1.44 10.47
N SER A 7 5.54 -2.60 9.79
CA SER A 7 4.32 -2.97 9.08
C SER A 7 3.11 -3.02 10.03
N VAL A 8 3.26 -3.58 11.23
CA VAL A 8 2.19 -3.60 12.26
C VAL A 8 1.77 -2.18 12.68
N ARG A 9 2.70 -1.21 12.77
CA ARG A 9 2.35 0.19 13.10
C ARG A 9 1.51 0.83 11.99
N TYR A 10 1.91 0.66 10.74
CA TYR A 10 1.15 1.19 9.59
C TYR A 10 -0.21 0.51 9.45
N ALA A 11 -0.27 -0.81 9.57
CA ALA A 11 -1.52 -1.57 9.55
C ALA A 11 -2.46 -1.12 10.68
N LYS A 12 -1.95 -0.95 11.91
CA LYS A 12 -2.73 -0.44 13.04
C LYS A 12 -3.23 0.98 12.81
N ALA A 13 -2.39 1.86 12.27
CA ALA A 13 -2.78 3.24 11.97
C ALA A 13 -3.89 3.29 10.90
N LEU A 14 -3.74 2.54 9.81
CA LEU A 14 -4.75 2.41 8.76
C LEU A 14 -6.06 1.83 9.31
N PHE A 15 -5.98 0.76 10.11
CA PHE A 15 -7.14 0.14 10.73
C PHE A 15 -7.89 1.10 11.65
N LEU A 16 -7.18 1.77 12.56
CA LEU A 16 -7.79 2.75 13.47
C LEU A 16 -8.48 3.88 12.70
N LEU A 17 -7.83 4.42 11.68
CA LEU A 17 -8.40 5.47 10.83
C LEU A 17 -9.61 4.97 10.04
N SER A 18 -9.55 3.75 9.51
CA SER A 18 -10.70 3.14 8.81
C SER A 18 -11.89 2.91 9.74
N LYS A 19 -11.63 2.57 11.02
CA LYS A 19 -12.66 2.41 12.04
C LYS A 19 -13.32 3.74 12.39
N GLU A 20 -12.52 4.79 12.58
CA GLU A 20 -13.02 6.15 12.82
C GLU A 20 -13.92 6.65 11.66
N LYS A 21 -13.54 6.33 10.42
CA LYS A 21 -14.29 6.71 9.22
C LYS A 21 -15.45 5.77 8.85
N GLY A 22 -15.64 4.66 9.56
CA GLY A 22 -16.64 3.64 9.20
C GLY A 22 -16.34 2.92 7.87
N GLN A 23 -15.07 2.85 7.45
CA GLN A 23 -14.61 2.31 6.17
C GLN A 23 -13.82 1.00 6.31
N VAL A 24 -13.91 0.32 7.45
CA VAL A 24 -13.12 -0.91 7.73
C VAL A 24 -13.32 -1.98 6.65
N GLU A 25 -14.55 -2.25 6.24
CA GLU A 25 -14.85 -3.27 5.22
C GLU A 25 -14.26 -2.91 3.85
N ASN A 26 -14.32 -1.63 3.46
CA ASN A 26 -13.76 -1.16 2.20
C ASN A 26 -12.24 -1.29 2.22
N VAL A 27 -11.58 -0.84 3.29
CA VAL A 27 -10.13 -0.99 3.45
C VAL A 27 -9.71 -2.46 3.47
N TYR A 28 -10.49 -3.33 4.11
CA TYR A 28 -10.21 -4.76 4.12
C TYR A 28 -10.26 -5.36 2.69
N LYS A 29 -11.28 -5.01 1.90
CA LYS A 29 -11.39 -5.41 0.49
C LYS A 29 -10.23 -4.88 -0.34
N ASP A 30 -9.90 -3.60 -0.18
CA ASP A 30 -8.79 -2.96 -0.88
C ASP A 30 -7.45 -3.65 -0.57
N MET A 31 -7.18 -3.95 0.71
CA MET A 31 -5.96 -4.63 1.14
C MET A 31 -5.88 -6.07 0.63
N THR A 32 -7.02 -6.78 0.55
CA THR A 32 -7.08 -8.13 -0.01
C THR A 32 -6.75 -8.10 -1.51
N MET A 33 -7.30 -7.14 -2.25
CA MET A 33 -6.98 -6.95 -3.66
C MET A 33 -5.49 -6.61 -3.88
N LEU A 34 -4.93 -5.73 -3.05
CA LEU A 34 -3.50 -5.41 -3.07
C LEU A 34 -2.63 -6.65 -2.81
N TRP A 35 -2.99 -7.43 -1.80
CA TRP A 35 -2.30 -8.69 -1.46
C TRP A 35 -2.31 -9.67 -2.63
N ASP A 36 -3.47 -9.86 -3.27
CA ASP A 36 -3.58 -10.73 -4.44
C ASP A 36 -2.76 -10.19 -5.61
N TYR A 37 -2.75 -8.87 -5.83
CA TYR A 37 -1.95 -8.27 -6.90
C TYR A 37 -0.44 -8.45 -6.67
N CYS A 38 0.03 -8.26 -5.44
CA CYS A 38 1.42 -8.53 -5.04
C CYS A 38 1.81 -9.99 -5.28
N ASN A 39 0.93 -10.95 -4.98
CA ASN A 39 1.25 -12.37 -5.15
C ASN A 39 1.21 -12.84 -6.61
N ASN A 40 0.44 -12.17 -7.47
CA ASN A 40 0.25 -12.58 -8.86
C ASN A 40 1.06 -11.77 -9.88
N THR A 41 1.69 -10.66 -9.47
CA THR A 41 2.38 -9.74 -10.40
C THR A 41 3.81 -9.46 -9.97
N GLU A 42 4.77 -10.23 -10.50
CA GLU A 42 6.19 -10.09 -10.16
C GLU A 42 6.77 -8.72 -10.56
N GLU A 43 6.39 -8.20 -11.73
CA GLU A 43 6.82 -6.89 -12.23
C GLU A 43 6.43 -5.75 -11.27
N PHE A 44 5.28 -5.87 -10.60
CA PHE A 44 4.85 -4.91 -9.60
C PHE A 44 5.76 -4.96 -8.36
N ASN A 45 6.12 -6.16 -7.93
CA ASN A 45 7.02 -6.34 -6.79
C ASN A 45 8.42 -5.77 -7.10
N GLU A 46 8.92 -5.96 -8.33
CA GLU A 46 10.18 -5.36 -8.78
C GLU A 46 10.12 -3.83 -8.79
N LEU A 47 9.01 -3.25 -9.25
CA LEU A 47 8.78 -1.80 -9.22
C LEU A 47 8.87 -1.26 -7.79
N LEU A 48 8.24 -1.94 -6.81
CA LEU A 48 8.29 -1.54 -5.40
C LEU A 48 9.69 -1.71 -4.82
N LYS A 49 10.40 -2.78 -5.16
CA LYS A 49 11.77 -3.07 -4.70
C LYS A 49 12.82 -2.15 -5.32
N SER A 50 12.58 -1.59 -6.49
CA SER A 50 13.57 -0.79 -7.20
C SER A 50 13.93 0.49 -6.44
N PRO A 51 15.21 0.69 -6.06
CA PRO A 51 15.67 1.93 -5.44
C PRO A 51 15.92 3.04 -6.47
N VAL A 52 15.98 2.69 -7.76
CA VAL A 52 16.27 3.61 -8.87
C VAL A 52 15.01 4.37 -9.31
N ILE A 53 13.84 3.76 -9.15
CA ILE A 53 12.56 4.40 -9.49
C ILE A 53 12.23 5.45 -8.42
N THR A 54 12.04 6.69 -8.85
CA THR A 54 11.73 7.79 -7.94
C THR A 54 10.35 7.63 -7.29
N PRO A 55 10.15 8.14 -6.06
CA PRO A 55 8.85 8.07 -5.38
C PRO A 55 7.70 8.61 -6.24
N SER A 56 7.90 9.71 -6.97
CA SER A 56 6.90 10.28 -7.88
C SER A 56 6.47 9.29 -8.98
N LYS A 57 7.42 8.57 -9.60
CA LYS A 57 7.12 7.55 -10.61
C LYS A 57 6.37 6.36 -10.00
N LYS A 58 6.76 5.92 -8.79
CA LYS A 58 6.05 4.85 -8.07
C LYS A 58 4.61 5.24 -7.75
N LYS A 59 4.38 6.45 -7.23
CA LYS A 59 3.02 6.97 -7.00
C LYS A 59 2.18 7.01 -8.27
N LYS A 60 2.75 7.45 -9.39
CA LYS A 60 2.06 7.45 -10.68
C LYS A 60 1.68 6.03 -11.12
N ALA A 61 2.57 5.07 -10.96
CA ALA A 61 2.27 3.66 -11.25
C ALA A 61 1.15 3.12 -10.35
N LEU A 62 1.24 3.32 -9.02
CA LEU A 62 0.21 2.92 -8.07
C LEU A 62 -1.14 3.55 -8.41
N LYS A 63 -1.16 4.84 -8.75
CA LYS A 63 -2.38 5.52 -9.19
C LYS A 63 -2.96 4.87 -10.45
N ASN A 64 -2.14 4.66 -11.48
CA ASN A 64 -2.61 4.05 -12.72
C ASN A 64 -3.18 2.63 -12.50
N ILE A 65 -2.65 1.88 -11.54
CA ILE A 65 -3.06 0.51 -11.24
C ILE A 65 -4.32 0.49 -10.35
N PHE A 66 -4.37 1.32 -9.30
CA PHE A 66 -5.34 1.15 -8.20
C PHE A 66 -6.39 2.26 -8.05
N ASP A 67 -6.22 3.45 -8.66
CA ASP A 67 -7.09 4.64 -8.44
C ASP A 67 -8.58 4.41 -8.71
N LYS A 68 -8.91 3.43 -9.56
CA LYS A 68 -10.31 3.06 -9.87
C LYS A 68 -10.84 1.86 -9.09
N TYR A 69 -9.98 1.19 -8.33
CA TYR A 69 -10.29 -0.09 -7.70
C TYR A 69 -10.26 -0.05 -6.18
N VAL A 70 -9.50 0.89 -5.60
CA VAL A 70 -9.39 1.05 -4.16
C VAL A 70 -9.94 2.41 -3.73
N SER A 71 -10.31 2.52 -2.46
CA SER A 71 -10.81 3.76 -1.89
C SER A 71 -9.73 4.86 -1.81
N ASP A 72 -10.17 6.12 -1.74
CA ASP A 72 -9.27 7.27 -1.50
C ASP A 72 -8.45 7.12 -0.22
N LEU A 73 -9.01 6.48 0.81
CA LEU A 73 -8.31 6.21 2.06
C LEU A 73 -7.11 5.28 1.82
N THR A 74 -7.32 4.22 1.04
CA THR A 74 -6.26 3.30 0.66
C THR A 74 -5.23 3.96 -0.26
N MET A 75 -5.67 4.74 -1.26
CA MET A 75 -4.75 5.47 -2.14
C MET A 75 -3.85 6.45 -1.35
N ASN A 76 -4.42 7.16 -0.39
CA ASN A 76 -3.66 8.04 0.48
C ASN A 76 -2.65 7.28 1.35
N PHE A 77 -3.05 6.12 1.88
CA PHE A 77 -2.14 5.23 2.61
C PHE A 77 -0.96 4.78 1.75
N LEU A 78 -1.21 4.32 0.52
CA LEU A 78 -0.16 3.92 -0.42
C LEU A 78 0.81 5.08 -0.72
N ASN A 79 0.27 6.29 -0.89
CA ASN A 79 1.10 7.48 -1.10
C ASN A 79 2.01 7.78 0.09
N ILE A 80 1.50 7.67 1.33
CA ILE A 80 2.30 7.85 2.56
C ILE A 80 3.40 6.79 2.65
N MET A 81 3.09 5.54 2.30
CA MET A 81 4.09 4.47 2.30
C MET A 81 5.24 4.80 1.34
N VAL A 82 4.94 5.29 0.14
CA VAL A 82 5.96 5.70 -0.83
C VAL A 82 6.74 6.93 -0.39
N ASP A 83 6.08 7.93 0.19
CA ASP A 83 6.76 9.14 0.72
C ASP A 83 7.78 8.79 1.80
N ASN A 84 7.42 7.85 2.67
CA ASN A 84 8.27 7.38 3.76
C ASN A 84 9.26 6.29 3.33
N ARG A 85 9.32 5.94 2.04
CA ARG A 85 10.15 4.85 1.50
C ARG A 85 9.89 3.50 2.19
N ARG A 86 8.63 3.24 2.52
CA ARG A 86 8.13 2.05 3.23
C ARG A 86 7.25 1.16 2.36
N GLU A 87 7.10 1.45 1.07
CA GLU A 87 6.28 0.70 0.12
C GLU A 87 6.66 -0.79 0.01
N LEU A 88 7.91 -1.16 0.34
CA LEU A 88 8.36 -2.55 0.46
C LEU A 88 7.57 -3.37 1.49
N MET A 89 6.99 -2.71 2.50
CA MET A 89 6.21 -3.38 3.53
C MET A 89 4.87 -3.88 3.03
N LEU A 90 4.45 -3.50 1.81
CA LEU A 90 3.26 -4.05 1.16
C LEU A 90 3.47 -5.50 0.69
N LEU A 91 4.72 -5.98 0.67
CA LEU A 91 5.10 -7.33 0.24
C LEU A 91 5.30 -8.30 1.42
N LEU A 92 5.06 -7.85 2.65
CA LEU A 92 5.29 -8.58 3.90
C LEU A 92 3.97 -8.86 4.60
#